data_AF-A0A268TKU0-F1
#
_entry.id   AF-A0A268TKU0-F1
#
_cell.length_a   1.000
_cell.length_b   1.000
_cell.length_c   1.000
_cell.angle_alpha   90.00
_cell.angle_beta   90.00
_cell.angle_gamma   90.00
#
_symmetry.space_group_name_H-M   'P 1'
#
loop_
_entity.id
_entity.type
_entity.pdbx_description
1 polymer ?
#
loop_
_entity_poly.entity_id
_entity_poly.type
_entity_poly.pdbx_seq_one_letter_code
_entity_poly.pdbx_strand_id
1 'polypeptide(L)'
;MYKVVTGLFVIIIILGGYTLYLFYERFNPPAIKVDSSLALKNAKVIETSTLGTEPKLDVGDNSGWLAKADVPNSDFQFPINVININISVKKPNEMQVDPTKILIENLDEYKFFYLNEILRQKHIKFSYYKSGDKLALLVSIPDAALRESMLKDFRYYNIKYQINQKL
;
A
#
# COMPACT_ATOMS: atom_id res chain seq x y z
N MET A 1 -32.35 13.67 48.46
CA MET A 1 -31.69 12.61 47.65
C MET A 1 -31.85 12.82 46.14
N TYR A 2 -33.05 13.11 45.62
CA TYR A 2 -33.31 13.29 44.17
C TYR A 2 -32.48 14.38 43.46
N LYS A 3 -32.17 15.50 44.13
CA LYS A 3 -31.37 16.61 43.56
C LYS A 3 -29.91 16.25 43.28
N VAL A 4 -29.34 15.31 44.04
CA VAL A 4 -27.93 14.86 43.85
C VAL A 4 -27.85 13.90 42.67
N VAL A 5 -28.84 13.01 42.51
CA VAL A 5 -28.91 12.05 41.40
C VAL A 5 -29.13 12.76 40.07
N THR A 6 -29.97 13.79 40.04
CA THR A 6 -30.20 14.59 38.82
C THR A 6 -28.97 15.40 38.42
N GLY A 7 -28.22 15.97 39.36
CA GLY A 7 -26.96 16.66 39.06
C GLY A 7 -25.90 15.74 38.46
N LEU A 8 -25.81 14.50 38.96
CA LEU A 8 -24.84 13.51 38.48
C LEU A 8 -25.16 13.04 37.05
N PHE A 9 -26.45 12.94 36.70
CA PHE A 9 -26.89 12.61 35.35
C PHE A 9 -26.50 13.68 34.32
N VAL A 10 -26.62 14.96 34.68
CA VAL A 10 -26.24 16.07 33.78
C VAL A 10 -24.73 16.06 33.51
N ILE A 11 -23.92 15.79 34.53
CA ILE A 11 -22.46 15.69 34.39
C ILE A 11 -22.07 14.54 33.44
N ILE A 12 -22.73 13.38 33.56
CA ILE A 12 -22.46 12.23 32.67
C ILE A 12 -22.83 12.56 31.22
N ILE A 13 -23.94 13.26 30.97
CA ILE A 13 -24.34 13.65 29.61
C ILE A 13 -23.33 14.64 29.00
N ILE A 14 -22.84 15.60 29.78
CA ILE A 14 -21.85 16.58 29.30
C ILE A 14 -20.51 15.90 29.01
N LEU A 15 -20.01 15.05 29.92
CA LEU A 15 -18.76 14.31 29.70
C LEU A 15 -18.89 13.33 28.53
N GLY A 16 -20.00 12.60 28.43
CA GLY A 16 -20.24 11.66 27.34
C GLY A 16 -20.38 12.34 25.97
N GLY A 17 -21.06 13.49 25.92
CA GLY A 17 -21.16 14.29 24.69
C GLY A 17 -19.80 14.85 24.25
N TYR A 18 -18.99 15.30 25.20
CA TYR A 18 -17.66 15.85 24.91
C TYR A 18 -16.68 14.80 24.39
N THR A 19 -16.66 13.60 24.99
CA THR A 19 -15.81 12.50 24.49
C THR A 19 -16.24 12.02 23.11
N LEU A 20 -17.55 12.00 22.83
CA LEU A 20 -18.08 11.64 21.52
C LEU A 20 -17.75 12.69 20.44
N TYR A 21 -17.77 13.98 20.79
CA TYR A 21 -17.36 15.07 19.91
C TYR A 21 -15.87 14.96 19.52
N LEU A 22 -14.99 14.74 20.51
CA LEU A 22 -13.55 14.55 20.24
C LEU A 22 -13.27 13.31 19.38
N PHE A 23 -14.07 12.25 19.56
CA PHE A 23 -13.99 11.08 18.68
C PHE A 23 -14.39 11.45 17.25
N TYR A 24 -15.50 12.17 17.05
CA TYR A 24 -15.94 12.58 15.72
C TYR A 24 -14.92 13.44 14.97
N GLU A 25 -14.30 14.40 15.65
CA GLU A 25 -13.27 15.28 15.07
C GLU A 25 -12.00 14.50 14.65
N ARG A 26 -11.66 13.43 15.39
CA ARG A 26 -10.53 12.56 15.06
C ARG A 26 -10.76 11.70 13.80
N PHE A 27 -12.00 11.26 13.56
CA PHE A 27 -12.31 10.38 12.43
C PHE A 27 -12.74 11.12 11.17
N ASN A 28 -13.16 12.39 11.28
CA ASN A 28 -13.49 13.24 10.15
C ASN A 28 -12.63 14.51 10.15
N PRO A 29 -11.30 14.39 9.95
CA PRO A 29 -10.48 15.58 9.79
C PRO A 29 -11.06 16.45 8.68
N PRO A 30 -11.21 17.77 8.87
CA PRO A 30 -11.66 18.65 7.81
C PRO A 30 -10.75 18.46 6.60
N ALA A 31 -11.35 18.36 5.42
CA ALA A 31 -10.65 18.11 4.17
C ALA A 31 -9.43 19.04 4.09
N ILE A 32 -8.24 18.44 4.08
CA ILE A 32 -6.98 19.16 3.87
C ILE A 32 -7.15 19.88 2.54
N LYS A 33 -7.20 21.22 2.57
CA LYS A 33 -7.08 22.02 1.35
C LYS A 33 -5.66 21.79 0.86
N VAL A 34 -5.52 20.80 -0.02
CA VAL A 34 -4.29 20.59 -0.77
C VAL A 34 -4.17 21.83 -1.65
N ASP A 35 -3.30 22.76 -1.26
CA ASP A 35 -2.84 23.81 -2.16
C ASP A 35 -2.07 23.14 -3.30
N SER A 36 -2.83 22.76 -4.32
CA SER A 36 -2.37 22.32 -5.63
C SER A 36 -1.72 23.51 -6.36
N SER A 37 -0.69 24.09 -5.77
CA SER A 37 0.10 25.17 -6.35
C SER A 37 1.06 24.69 -7.46
N LEU A 38 0.93 23.44 -7.90
CA LEU A 38 1.54 22.91 -9.12
C LEU A 38 0.50 22.59 -10.22
N ALA A 39 -0.72 23.15 -10.11
CA ALA A 39 -1.67 23.14 -11.21
C ALA A 39 -1.24 24.15 -12.29
N LEU A 40 -0.50 23.64 -13.28
CA LEU A 40 -0.47 24.04 -14.69
C LEU A 40 -0.92 25.48 -14.99
N LYS A 41 0.03 26.41 -14.98
CA LYS A 41 -0.14 27.83 -15.35
C LYS A 41 -0.34 28.04 -16.87
N ASN A 42 -1.10 27.19 -17.55
CA ASN A 42 -1.41 27.31 -18.98
C ASN A 42 -2.75 26.64 -19.33
N ALA A 43 -3.83 27.02 -18.63
CA ALA A 43 -5.16 26.83 -19.19
C ALA A 43 -5.52 28.08 -20.01
N LYS A 44 -5.00 28.16 -21.24
CA LYS A 44 -5.60 29.06 -22.24
C LYS A 44 -6.92 28.44 -22.64
N VAL A 45 -8.00 29.13 -22.27
CA VAL A 45 -9.38 28.87 -22.67
C VAL A 45 -9.42 28.62 -24.18
N ILE A 46 -9.84 27.43 -24.59
CA ILE A 46 -10.19 27.16 -25.99
C ILE A 46 -11.69 27.40 -26.08
N GLU A 47 -12.04 28.55 -26.65
CA GLU A 47 -13.39 28.87 -27.08
C GLU A 47 -13.85 27.85 -28.13
N THR A 48 -15.05 27.33 -27.91
CA THR A 48 -15.81 26.53 -28.86
C THR A 48 -15.97 27.29 -30.17
N SER A 49 -15.36 26.82 -31.26
CA SER A 49 -15.68 27.28 -32.61
C SER A 49 -15.73 26.11 -33.59
N THR A 50 -16.96 25.69 -33.85
CA THR A 50 -17.54 25.17 -35.10
C THR A 50 -16.67 24.37 -36.07
N LEU A 51 -17.15 23.13 -36.32
CA LEU A 51 -16.96 22.37 -37.56
C LEU A 51 -17.05 23.29 -38.80
N GLY A 52 -16.05 23.21 -39.68
CA GLY A 52 -16.16 23.68 -41.05
C GLY A 52 -14.87 24.30 -41.59
N THR A 53 -14.23 23.59 -42.52
CA THR A 53 -13.05 23.95 -43.34
C THR A 53 -11.69 23.65 -42.70
N GLU A 54 -10.98 22.69 -43.29
CA GLU A 54 -9.57 22.42 -42.98
C GLU A 54 -8.74 23.70 -43.15
N PRO A 55 -7.97 24.14 -42.12
CA PRO A 55 -7.04 25.23 -42.29
C PRO A 55 -5.90 24.74 -43.18
N LYS A 56 -5.81 25.27 -44.40
CA LYS A 56 -4.56 25.18 -45.17
C LYS A 56 -3.50 25.94 -44.37
N LEU A 57 -2.52 25.20 -43.86
CA LEU A 57 -1.30 25.76 -43.29
C LEU A 57 -0.61 26.56 -44.38
N ASP A 58 -0.71 27.87 -44.31
CA ASP A 58 0.17 28.77 -45.04
C ASP A 58 1.57 28.55 -44.47
N VAL A 59 2.40 27.79 -45.18
CA VAL A 59 3.82 27.63 -44.85
C VAL A 59 4.52 28.91 -45.29
N GLY A 60 4.15 29.98 -44.61
CA GLY A 60 4.80 31.27 -44.64
C GLY A 60 6.10 31.16 -43.87
N ASP A 61 7.18 31.23 -44.64
CA ASP A 61 8.55 31.50 -44.22
C ASP A 61 9.31 30.35 -43.52
N ASN A 62 10.40 29.93 -44.16
CA ASN A 62 11.31 28.86 -43.75
C ASN A 62 12.16 29.23 -42.50
N SER A 63 11.78 30.27 -41.77
CA SER A 63 12.48 30.83 -40.61
C SER A 63 11.87 30.40 -39.27
N GLY A 64 10.69 29.75 -39.29
CA GLY A 64 10.01 29.23 -38.11
C GLY A 64 10.78 28.12 -37.38
N TRP A 65 10.64 28.07 -36.05
CA TRP A 65 11.32 27.11 -35.18
C TRP A 65 11.07 25.63 -35.54
N LEU A 66 9.96 25.33 -36.24
CA LEU A 66 9.59 24.00 -36.74
C LEU A 66 10.42 23.54 -37.95
N ALA A 67 11.00 24.46 -38.73
CA ALA A 67 11.81 24.11 -39.89
C ALA A 67 13.19 23.54 -39.52
N LYS A 68 13.57 23.61 -38.24
CA LYS A 68 14.86 23.10 -37.73
C LYS A 68 14.75 21.74 -37.02
N ALA A 69 13.54 21.21 -36.87
CA ALA A 69 13.37 19.85 -36.41
C ALA A 69 13.49 18.93 -37.61
N ASP A 70 14.65 18.29 -37.77
CA ASP A 70 14.75 17.08 -38.59
C ASP A 70 13.81 16.05 -37.95
N VAL A 71 12.58 16.00 -38.44
CA VAL A 71 11.60 14.98 -38.06
C VAL A 71 11.79 13.84 -39.06
N PRO A 72 12.51 12.76 -38.72
CA PRO A 72 12.50 11.57 -39.54
C PRO A 72 11.06 11.07 -39.57
N ASN A 73 10.54 10.95 -40.78
CA ASN A 73 9.21 10.48 -41.11
C ASN A 73 8.98 9.09 -40.50
N SER A 74 8.38 9.01 -39.31
CA SER A 74 7.97 7.75 -38.70
C SER A 74 6.64 7.94 -37.97
N ASP A 75 5.62 7.26 -38.45
CA ASP A 75 4.21 7.52 -38.14
C ASP A 75 3.75 7.23 -36.70
N PHE A 76 4.55 6.64 -35.80
CA PHE A 76 4.09 6.41 -34.42
C PHE A 76 5.25 6.40 -33.43
N GLN A 77 5.29 7.41 -32.55
CA GLN A 77 6.11 7.37 -31.33
C GLN A 77 5.17 7.27 -30.12
N PHE A 78 4.99 6.07 -29.58
CA PHE A 78 4.35 5.87 -28.29
C PHE A 78 5.37 6.18 -27.17
N PRO A 79 5.04 7.07 -26.21
CA PRO A 79 5.82 7.15 -24.98
C PRO A 79 5.50 5.90 -24.13
N ILE A 80 6.24 4.82 -24.33
CA ILE A 80 6.17 3.65 -23.45
C ILE A 80 7.13 3.89 -22.29
N ASN A 81 6.58 3.97 -21.07
CA ASN A 81 7.38 3.84 -19.86
C ASN A 81 7.90 2.40 -19.78
N VAL A 82 9.16 2.16 -20.17
CA VAL A 82 9.79 0.84 -20.08
C VAL A 82 10.31 0.64 -18.66
N ILE A 83 9.69 -0.25 -17.90
CA ILE A 83 10.19 -0.69 -16.59
C ILE A 83 11.16 -1.85 -16.83
N ASN A 84 12.45 -1.62 -16.61
CA ASN A 84 13.46 -2.68 -16.68
C ASN A 84 13.60 -3.34 -15.30
N ILE A 85 13.06 -4.55 -15.15
CA ILE A 85 13.14 -5.33 -13.91
C ILE A 85 14.28 -6.34 -14.05
N ASN A 86 15.39 -6.10 -13.36
CA ASN A 86 16.47 -7.07 -13.25
C ASN A 86 16.22 -8.00 -12.05
N ILE A 87 15.94 -9.27 -12.31
CA ILE A 87 15.72 -10.29 -11.28
C ILE A 87 16.97 -11.17 -11.19
N SER A 88 17.76 -10.96 -10.13
CA SER A 88 18.90 -11.83 -9.83
C SER A 88 18.46 -13.00 -8.95
N VAL A 89 18.29 -14.18 -9.54
CA VAL A 89 17.97 -15.42 -8.82
C VAL A 89 19.25 -16.13 -8.42
N LYS A 90 19.47 -16.35 -7.11
CA LYS A 90 20.62 -17.12 -6.62
C LYS A 90 20.45 -18.61 -6.95
N LYS A 91 21.54 -19.29 -7.30
CA LYS A 91 21.54 -20.73 -7.58
C LYS A 91 21.25 -21.53 -6.29
N PRO A 92 20.61 -22.72 -6.38
CA PRO A 92 20.28 -23.54 -5.21
C PRO A 92 21.49 -23.85 -4.31
N ASN A 93 22.65 -24.12 -4.92
CA ASN A 93 23.88 -24.45 -4.18
C ASN A 93 24.54 -23.25 -3.46
N GLU A 94 24.11 -22.02 -3.75
CA GLU A 94 24.54 -20.80 -3.05
C GLU A 94 23.55 -20.39 -1.94
N MET A 95 22.38 -21.04 -1.87
CA MET A 95 21.47 -20.95 -0.73
C MET A 95 21.96 -21.91 0.35
N GLN A 96 22.96 -21.50 1.13
CA GLN A 96 23.56 -22.34 2.20
C GLN A 96 22.58 -22.80 3.29
N VAL A 97 21.35 -22.30 3.28
CA VAL A 97 20.31 -22.71 4.22
C VAL A 97 18.98 -22.65 3.50
N ASP A 98 18.44 -23.78 3.10
CA ASP A 98 17.07 -23.88 2.59
C ASP A 98 16.13 -23.48 3.75
N PRO A 99 15.56 -22.26 3.74
CA PRO A 99 14.78 -21.82 4.89
C PRO A 99 13.51 -22.65 4.88
N THR A 100 13.27 -23.38 5.98
CA THR A 100 12.02 -24.12 6.12
C THR A 100 10.88 -23.11 6.11
N LYS A 101 10.01 -23.23 5.11
CA LYS A 101 8.84 -22.35 4.95
C LYS A 101 7.69 -22.93 5.75
N ILE A 102 7.24 -22.19 6.76
CA ILE A 102 6.09 -22.55 7.59
C ILE A 102 4.93 -21.65 7.19
N LEU A 103 3.84 -22.24 6.72
CA LEU A 103 2.58 -21.56 6.46
C LEU A 103 1.71 -21.65 7.71
N ILE A 104 1.26 -20.51 8.20
CA ILE A 104 0.37 -20.41 9.35
C ILE A 104 -0.96 -19.92 8.83
N GLU A 105 -1.98 -20.76 8.95
CA GLU A 105 -3.31 -20.51 8.38
C GLU A 105 -4.32 -20.11 9.46
N ASN A 106 -5.37 -19.42 9.05
CA ASN A 106 -6.50 -19.06 9.90
C ASN A 106 -6.08 -18.19 11.10
N LEU A 107 -5.24 -17.18 10.82
CA LEU A 107 -4.90 -16.14 11.79
C LEU A 107 -6.03 -15.13 11.86
N ASP A 108 -6.55 -14.87 13.05
CA ASP A 108 -7.35 -13.67 13.31
C ASP A 108 -6.44 -12.44 13.38
N GLU A 109 -7.02 -11.24 13.30
CA GLU A 109 -6.25 -9.99 13.29
C GLU A 109 -5.38 -9.82 14.55
N TYR A 110 -5.86 -10.31 15.69
CA TYR A 110 -5.14 -10.23 16.96
C TYR A 110 -3.92 -11.16 17.01
N LYS A 111 -4.10 -12.43 16.65
CA LYS A 111 -3.03 -13.43 16.55
C LYS A 111 -2.02 -13.02 15.50
N PHE A 112 -2.47 -12.49 14.36
CA PHE A 112 -1.60 -11.96 13.33
C PHE A 112 -0.74 -10.82 13.88
N PHE A 113 -1.34 -9.83 14.55
CA PHE A 113 -0.61 -8.71 15.14
C PHE A 113 0.47 -9.17 16.12
N TYR A 114 0.11 -10.07 17.04
CA TYR A 114 1.06 -10.57 18.04
C TYR A 114 2.21 -11.35 17.40
N LEU A 115 1.88 -12.21 16.45
CA LEU A 115 2.87 -13.04 15.76
C LEU A 115 3.82 -12.19 14.89
N ASN A 116 3.27 -11.16 14.24
CA ASN A 116 4.03 -10.18 13.47
C ASN A 116 5.09 -9.47 14.35
N GLU A 117 4.70 -9.03 15.55
CA GLU A 117 5.63 -8.37 16.46
C GLU A 117 6.72 -9.33 16.98
N ILE A 118 6.38 -10.57 17.34
CA ILE A 118 7.37 -11.58 17.76
C ILE A 118 8.37 -11.87 16.64
N LEU A 119 7.89 -12.04 15.41
CA LEU A 119 8.74 -12.34 14.26
C LEU A 119 9.69 -11.18 13.95
N ARG A 120 9.20 -9.93 14.04
CA ARG A 120 10.03 -8.73 13.90
C ARG A 120 11.10 -8.65 14.98
N GLN A 121 10.76 -8.90 16.24
CA GLN A 121 11.70 -8.88 17.36
C GLN A 121 12.81 -9.94 17.21
N LYS A 122 12.46 -11.13 16.69
CA LYS A 122 13.43 -12.22 16.46
C LYS A 122 14.19 -12.09 15.13
N HIS A 123 14.00 -10.99 14.38
CA HIS A 123 14.60 -10.76 13.06
C HIS A 123 14.32 -11.88 12.04
N ILE A 124 13.15 -12.52 12.15
CA ILE A 124 12.75 -13.61 11.26
C ILE A 124 12.08 -13.00 10.03
N LYS A 125 12.47 -13.45 8.84
CA LYS A 125 11.82 -13.03 7.60
C LYS A 125 10.50 -13.75 7.42
N PHE A 126 9.43 -12.99 7.21
CA PHE A 126 8.11 -13.53 6.91
C PHE A 126 7.44 -12.71 5.81
N SER A 127 6.42 -13.31 5.22
CA SER A 127 5.50 -12.67 4.29
C SER A 127 4.08 -13.04 4.70
N TYR A 128 3.10 -12.21 4.39
CA TYR A 128 1.71 -12.51 4.69
C TYR A 128 0.84 -12.24 3.48
N TYR A 129 -0.28 -12.93 3.40
CA TYR A 129 -1.34 -12.62 2.44
C TYR A 129 -2.67 -12.54 3.17
N LYS A 130 -3.49 -11.56 2.74
CA LYS A 130 -4.88 -11.40 3.20
C LYS A 130 -5.79 -11.66 2.00
N SER A 131 -6.69 -12.63 2.12
CA SER A 131 -7.72 -12.91 1.12
C SER A 131 -9.07 -12.97 1.81
N GLY A 132 -9.87 -11.91 1.64
CA GLY A 132 -11.08 -11.69 2.43
C GLY A 132 -10.75 -11.65 3.93
N ASP A 133 -11.43 -12.49 4.70
CA ASP A 133 -11.24 -12.63 6.15
C ASP A 133 -10.11 -13.60 6.54
N LYS A 134 -9.46 -14.23 5.56
CA LYS A 134 -8.38 -15.19 5.82
C LYS A 134 -7.03 -14.50 5.74
N LEU A 135 -6.32 -14.47 6.86
CA LEU A 135 -4.90 -14.13 6.92
C LEU A 135 -4.09 -15.42 6.99
N ALA A 136 -3.04 -15.48 6.18
CA ALA A 136 -2.01 -16.48 6.32
C ALA A 136 -0.62 -15.86 6.30
N LEU A 137 0.29 -16.51 7.01
CA LEU A 137 1.63 -16.01 7.25
C LEU A 137 2.66 -17.08 6.89
N LEU A 138 3.57 -16.73 6.00
CA LEU A 138 4.66 -17.56 5.52
C LEU A 138 5.96 -17.14 6.20
N VAL A 139 6.48 -17.99 7.09
CA VAL A 139 7.72 -17.74 7.83
C VAL A 139 8.86 -18.51 7.20
N SER A 140 9.98 -17.84 6.95
CA SER A 140 11.22 -18.47 6.47
C SER A 140 12.22 -18.58 7.62
N ILE A 141 12.44 -19.79 8.12
CA ILE A 141 13.36 -20.03 9.25
C ILE A 141 14.62 -20.72 8.74
N PRO A 142 15.79 -20.05 8.77
CA PRO A 142 17.05 -20.67 8.37
C PRO A 142 17.63 -21.60 9.45
N ASP A 143 17.53 -21.24 10.73
CA ASP A 143 18.14 -22.01 11.82
C ASP A 143 17.24 -23.17 12.30
N ALA A 144 17.80 -24.39 12.32
CA ALA A 144 17.12 -25.59 12.79
C ALA A 144 16.77 -25.53 14.29
N ALA A 145 17.62 -24.94 15.14
CA ALA A 145 17.36 -24.84 16.57
C ALA A 145 16.18 -23.88 16.86
N LEU A 146 16.20 -22.73 16.20
CA LEU A 146 15.12 -21.75 16.27
C LEU A 146 13.80 -22.31 15.71
N ARG A 147 13.86 -23.11 14.65
CA ARG A 147 12.70 -23.81 14.09
C ARG A 147 12.04 -24.73 15.12
N GLU A 148 12.80 -25.60 15.78
CA GLU A 148 12.24 -26.53 16.77
C GLU A 148 11.62 -25.78 17.95
N SER A 149 12.25 -24.68 18.40
CA SER A 149 11.67 -23.82 19.43
C SER A 149 10.34 -23.20 19.00
N MET A 150 10.28 -22.60 17.80
CA MET A 150 9.02 -22.00 17.32
C MET A 150 7.92 -23.04 17.08
N LEU A 151 8.26 -24.22 16.55
CA LEU A 151 7.29 -25.30 16.37
C LEU A 151 6.74 -25.79 17.71
N LYS A 152 7.58 -25.80 18.76
CA LYS A 152 7.13 -26.10 20.13
C LYS A 152 6.15 -25.03 20.63
N ASP A 153 6.46 -23.76 20.42
CA ASP A 153 5.59 -22.65 20.80
C ASP A 153 4.25 -22.71 20.04
N PHE A 154 4.28 -23.00 18.74
CA PHE A 154 3.06 -23.15 17.94
C PHE A 154 2.18 -24.29 18.43
N ARG A 155 2.76 -25.43 18.83
CA ARG A 155 2.02 -26.51 19.46
C ARG A 155 1.44 -26.09 20.81
N TYR A 156 2.21 -25.39 21.64
CA TYR A 156 1.78 -24.92 22.95
C TYR A 156 0.59 -23.96 22.86
N TYR A 157 0.60 -23.04 21.89
CA TYR A 157 -0.47 -22.08 21.65
C TYR A 157 -1.57 -22.58 20.71
N ASN A 158 -1.54 -23.87 20.33
CA ASN A 158 -2.49 -24.48 19.40
C ASN A 158 -2.65 -23.71 18.07
N ILE A 159 -1.54 -23.17 17.57
CA ILE A 159 -1.48 -22.47 16.29
C ILE A 159 -1.43 -23.51 15.18
N LYS A 160 -2.37 -23.43 14.22
CA LYS A 160 -2.39 -24.33 13.06
C LYS A 160 -1.31 -23.91 12.07
N TYR A 161 -0.42 -24.83 11.74
CA TYR A 161 0.65 -24.59 10.77
C TYR A 161 0.82 -25.77 9.81
N GLN A 162 1.35 -25.48 8.63
CA GLN A 162 1.78 -26.43 7.62
C GLN A 162 3.25 -26.18 7.30
N ILE A 163 4.04 -27.24 7.21
CA ILE A 163 5.45 -27.15 6.83
C ILE A 163 5.54 -27.48 5.35
N ASN A 164 5.87 -26.50 4.51
CA ASN A 164 6.16 -26.74 3.11
C ASN A 164 7.66 -27.02 2.96
N GLN A 165 8.02 -28.30 2.97
CA GLN A 165 9.33 -28.77 2.50
C GLN A 165 9.26 -28.88 0.97
N LYS A 166 10.07 -28.07 0.27
CA LYS A 166 10.24 -27.96 -1.19
C LYS A 166 9.32 -26.98 -1.93
N LEU A 167 9.97 -26.03 -2.62
CA LEU A 167 9.81 -25.90 -4.07
C LEU A 167 11.14 -26.25 -4.71
#